data_AF-A0A3B1CXL4-F1
#
_entry.id   AF-A0A3B1CXL4-F1
#
_cell.length_a   1.000
_cell.length_b   1.000
_cell.length_c   1.000
_cell.angle_alpha   90.00
_cell.angle_beta   90.00
_cell.angle_gamma   90.00
#
_symmetry.space_group_name_H-M   'P 1'
#
loop_
_entity.id
_entity.type
_entity.pdbx_description
1 polymer ?
#
loop_
_entity_poly.entity_id
_entity_poly.type
_entity_poly.pdbx_seq_one_letter_code
_entity_poly.pdbx_strand_id
1 'polypeptide(L)' 'RKRNAYAAENFAVIRHIALNLLRKEKSLKVGVKGRRKKAGWDNDYLLKVLDGF' A
#
# COMPACT_ATOMS: atom_id res chain seq x y z
N ARG A 1 15.57 9.51 11.32
CA ARG A 1 15.65 8.69 12.56
C ARG A 1 14.23 8.51 13.10
N LYS A 2 13.68 7.29 13.12
CA LYS A 2 12.37 7.03 13.74
C LYS A 2 12.53 7.19 15.25
N ARG A 3 11.86 8.19 15.82
CA ARG A 3 12.11 8.67 17.18
C ARG A 3 10.84 8.51 18.02
N ASN A 4 10.27 7.30 18.03
CA ASN A 4 9.15 6.87 18.87
C ASN A 4 9.23 5.35 19.04
N ALA A 5 9.06 4.86 20.27
CA ALA A 5 9.33 3.47 20.67
C ALA A 5 8.75 2.43 19.69
N TYR A 6 7.47 2.57 19.32
CA TYR A 6 6.74 1.63 18.46
C TYR A 6 6.77 1.99 16.96
N ALA A 7 7.53 3.01 16.54
CA ALA A 7 7.51 3.47 15.14
C ALA A 7 8.08 2.45 14.14
N ALA A 8 8.92 1.52 14.60
CA ALA A 8 9.39 0.41 13.78
C ALA A 8 8.26 -0.60 13.53
N GLU A 9 7.61 -1.04 14.60
CA GLU A 9 6.52 -2.02 14.60
C GLU A 9 5.28 -1.50 13.87
N ASN A 10 4.79 -0.30 14.21
CA ASN A 10 3.65 0.32 13.55
C ASN A 10 3.87 0.41 12.03
N PHE A 11 5.10 0.70 11.60
CA PHE A 11 5.42 0.77 10.18
C PHE A 11 5.50 -0.60 9.52
N ALA A 12 5.92 -1.63 10.26
CA ALA A 12 5.85 -3.01 9.77
C ALA A 12 4.38 -3.40 9.53
N VAL A 13 3.50 -3.12 10.49
CA VAL A 13 2.05 -3.36 10.37
C VAL A 13 1.46 -2.64 9.15
N ILE A 14 1.73 -1.34 8.99
CA ILE A 14 1.27 -0.55 7.84
C ILE A 14 1.76 -1.15 6.52
N ARG A 15 3.02 -1.60 6.44
CA ARG A 15 3.56 -2.26 5.25
C ARG A 15 2.81 -3.56 4.92
N HIS A 16 2.48 -4.36 5.93
CA HIS A 16 1.70 -5.59 5.74
C HIS A 16 0.29 -5.29 5.23
N ILE A 17 -0.38 -4.30 5.81
CA ILE A 17 -1.72 -3.86 5.36
C ILE A 17 -1.66 -3.41 3.89
N ALA A 18 -0.74 -2.50 3.56
CA ALA A 18 -0.58 -1.99 2.19
C ALA A 18 -0.24 -3.09 1.18
N LEU A 19 0.61 -4.05 1.55
CA LEU A 19 0.95 -5.18 0.69
C LEU A 19 -0.27 -6.07 0.42
N ASN A 20 -1.11 -6.31 1.43
CA ASN A 20 -2.32 -7.11 1.29
C ASN A 20 -3.34 -6.42 0.39
N LEU A 21 -3.59 -5.12 0.57
CA LEU A 21 -4.46 -4.33 -0.30
C LEU A 21 -3.96 -4.37 -1.76
N LEU A 22 -2.67 -4.14 -1.98
CA LEU A 22 -2.07 -4.22 -3.31
C LEU A 22 -2.09 -5.63 -3.92
N ARG A 23 -2.25 -6.71 -3.13
CA ARG A 23 -2.41 -8.07 -3.67
C ARG A 23 -3.86 -8.37 -4.03
N LYS A 24 -4.81 -7.78 -3.30
CA LYS A 24 -6.26 -7.89 -3.56
C LYS A 24 -6.70 -7.07 -4.78
N GLU A 25 -6.08 -5.92 -5.03
CA GLU A 25 -6.32 -5.12 -6.23
C GLU A 25 -5.97 -5.93 -7.50
N LYS A 26 -6.98 -6.18 -8.36
CA LYS A 26 -6.85 -6.97 -9.61
C LYS A 26 -7.13 -6.18 -10.89
N SER A 27 -7.46 -4.90 -10.82
CA SER A 27 -7.84 -4.14 -12.03
C SER A 27 -6.67 -3.93 -12.99
N LEU A 28 -5.43 -4.01 -12.49
CA LEU A 28 -4.24 -3.97 -13.34
C LEU A 28 -3.53 -5.31 -13.40
N LYS A 29 -3.28 -5.77 -14.63
CA LYS A 29 -2.44 -6.94 -14.96
C LYS A 29 -0.94 -6.61 -14.84
N VAL A 30 -0.53 -6.03 -13.71
CA VAL A 30 0.87 -5.71 -13.40
C VAL A 30 1.28 -6.31 -12.07
N GLY A 31 2.58 -6.46 -11.83
CA GLY A 31 3.08 -6.93 -10.53
C GLY A 31 2.81 -5.93 -9.40
N VAL A 32 2.97 -6.37 -8.15
CA VAL A 32 2.78 -5.54 -6.94
C VAL A 32 3.64 -4.27 -6.99
N LYS A 33 4.87 -4.35 -7.52
CA LYS A 33 5.75 -3.18 -7.70
C LYS A 33 5.14 -2.13 -8.62
N GLY A 34 4.45 -2.55 -9.69
CA GLY A 34 3.77 -1.66 -10.64
C GLY A 34 2.56 -0.99 -9.99
N ARG A 35 1.72 -1.77 -9.31
CA ARG A 35 0.55 -1.24 -8.58
C ARG A 35 0.97 -0.23 -7.50
N ARG A 36 2.05 -0.51 -6.75
CA ARG A 36 2.62 0.43 -5.76
C ARG A 36 3.07 1.74 -6.39
N LYS A 37 3.72 1.70 -7.56
CA LYS A 37 4.14 2.92 -8.28
C LYS A 37 2.92 3.73 -8.71
N LYS A 38 1.92 3.07 -9.30
CA LYS A 38 0.71 3.75 -9.74
C LYS A 38 -0.03 4.41 -8.57
N ALA A 39 -0.21 3.70 -7.46
CA ALA A 39 -0.80 4.28 -6.24
C ALA A 39 0.03 5.44 -5.64
N GLY A 40 1.30 5.57 -6.01
CA GLY A 40 2.12 6.73 -5.64
C GLY A 40 2.02 7.92 -6.59
N TRP A 41 1.40 7.76 -7.77
CA TRP A 41 1.32 8.79 -8.83
C TRP A 41 -0.12 9.18 -9.19
N ASP A 42 -1.08 8.31 -8.91
CA ASP A 42 -2.48 8.45 -9.29
C ASP A 42 -3.33 8.32 -8.03
N ASN A 43 -3.94 9.43 -7.62
CA ASN A 43 -4.74 9.52 -6.40
C ASN A 43 -6.06 8.74 -6.51
N ASP A 44 -6.65 8.66 -7.70
CA ASP A 44 -7.88 7.89 -7.91
C ASP A 44 -7.58 6.39 -7.78
N TYR A 45 -6.46 5.96 -8.32
CA TYR A 45 -5.98 4.60 -8.15
C TYR A 45 -5.54 4.30 -6.72
N LEU A 46 -4.93 5.28 -6.02
CA LEU A 46 -4.64 5.16 -4.59
C LEU A 46 -5.93 4.95 -3.79
N LEU A 47 -6.94 5.78 -4.03
CA LEU A 47 -8.23 5.69 -3.38
C LEU A 47 -8.85 4.32 -3.61
N LYS A 48 -8.86 3.83 -4.86
CA LYS A 48 -9.30 2.47 -5.18
C LYS A 48 -8.56 1.35 -4.42
N VAL A 49 -7.27 1.50 -4.18
CA VAL A 49 -6.47 0.52 -3.41
C VAL A 49 -6.82 0.59 -1.92
N LEU A 50 -7.10 1.79 -1.39
CA LEU A 50 -7.45 2.02 0.01
C LEU A 50 -8.90 1.66 0.33
N ASP A 51 -9.81 1.89 -0.60
CA ASP A 51 -11.24 1.55 -0.56
C ASP A 51 -11.49 0.03 -0.69
N GLY A 52 -10.47 -0.81 -0.48
CA GLY A 52 -10.54 -2.27 -0.61
C GLY A 52 -11.37 -3.01 0.45
N PHE A 53 -12.53 -2.43 0.80
CA PHE A 53 -13.67 -3.03 1.51
C PHE A 53 -14.77 -3.39 0.51
#